data_AF-A0A8D2P555-F1
#
_entry.id   AF-A0A8D2P555-F1
#
_cell.length_a   1.000
_cell.length_b   1.000
_cell.length_c   1.000
_cell.angle_alpha   90.00
_cell.angle_beta   90.00
_cell.angle_gamma   90.00
#
_symmetry.space_group_name_H-M   'P 1'
#
loop_
_entity.id
_entity.type
_entity.pdbx_description
1 polymer ?
#
loop_
_entity_poly.entity_id
_entity_poly.type
_entity_poly.pdbx_seq_one_letter_code
_entity_poly.pdbx_strand_id
1 'polypeptide(L)'
;MALPSIPCPVAAVAPDFPTALSDLCFLFPPQGYEYIRSGNPTRDCLEKAVAALDGAKYCLAYSSGLAALLNICHLLKTGDTVICMDDVYGGTNRYFQKVASENNLKVIFVDCTKPECLEAAITPEIKLVWLETPTNPTLKVIDIQACADVVHRHPGVLLAVDNTFMSSYFQVCLLLEQLIPFLSLVGHSDVLMGLVSVNRDDLYERLKFLQNSLGAVPSPFDCFLCNRGLKTLHIRMKLHFQNALAVAKFLESHPRVEKVIYPGLPSHPQYELTKRQSTGCPGMITFYIKGNVKNASAFLRNLKVFALAESLGGFESLAEHP
;
A
#
# COMPACT_ATOMS: atom_id res chain seq x y z
N MET A 1 -18.40 2.66 -49.69
CA MET A 1 -17.08 3.32 -49.63
C MET A 1 -16.85 3.69 -48.17
N ALA A 2 -16.16 2.82 -47.42
CA ALA A 2 -15.93 3.05 -45.99
C ALA A 2 -14.86 4.14 -45.83
N LEU A 3 -15.15 5.15 -45.02
CA LEU A 3 -14.17 6.16 -44.63
C LEU A 3 -13.04 5.46 -43.85
N PRO A 4 -11.76 5.80 -44.11
CA PRO A 4 -10.64 5.21 -43.40
C PRO A 4 -10.74 5.56 -41.91
N SER A 5 -10.48 4.57 -41.05
CA SER A 5 -10.38 4.76 -39.61
C SER A 5 -9.25 5.73 -39.30
N ILE A 6 -9.60 6.93 -38.85
CA ILE A 6 -8.65 7.90 -38.32
C ILE A 6 -8.04 7.27 -37.04
N PRO A 7 -6.72 7.07 -36.97
CA PRO A 7 -6.10 6.58 -35.75
C PRO A 7 -6.36 7.59 -34.62
N CYS A 8 -6.75 7.07 -33.46
CA CYS A 8 -6.91 7.86 -32.24
C CYS A 8 -5.62 8.68 -32.01
N PRO A 9 -5.69 10.01 -31.82
CA PRO A 9 -4.49 10.80 -31.62
C PRO A 9 -3.76 10.28 -30.38
N VAL A 10 -2.47 10.04 -30.52
CA VAL A 10 -1.56 9.72 -29.41
C VAL A 10 -1.48 10.97 -28.54
N ALA A 11 -2.43 11.12 -27.60
CA ALA A 11 -2.38 12.18 -26.62
C ALA A 11 -1.19 11.93 -25.69
N ALA A 12 -0.38 12.95 -25.43
CA ALA A 12 0.76 12.86 -24.51
C ALA A 12 0.35 12.51 -23.06
N VAL A 13 -0.94 12.61 -22.76
CA VAL A 13 -1.60 12.23 -21.50
C VAL A 13 -2.81 11.36 -21.86
N ALA A 14 -2.99 10.23 -21.17
CA ALA A 14 -4.14 9.36 -21.38
C ALA A 14 -5.45 10.17 -21.21
N PRO A 15 -6.39 10.13 -22.19
CA PRO A 15 -7.64 10.87 -22.08
C PRO A 15 -8.46 10.36 -20.90
N ASP A 16 -9.16 11.26 -20.21
CA ASP A 16 -10.21 10.88 -19.28
C ASP A 16 -11.42 10.36 -20.10
N PHE A 17 -11.86 9.13 -19.84
CA PHE A 17 -12.99 8.50 -20.52
C PHE A 17 -14.15 8.29 -19.54
N PRO A 18 -14.98 9.33 -19.32
CA PRO A 18 -16.14 9.25 -18.45
C PRO A 18 -17.34 8.71 -19.23
N THR A 19 -17.44 7.41 -19.49
CA THR A 19 -18.68 6.85 -20.04
C THR A 19 -19.11 5.59 -19.31
N ALA A 20 -20.22 5.70 -18.58
CA ALA A 20 -20.90 4.57 -17.96
C ALA A 20 -21.80 3.81 -18.94
N LEU A 21 -22.22 4.39 -20.07
CA LEU A 21 -22.93 3.79 -21.21
C LEU A 21 -23.07 4.86 -22.31
N SER A 22 -22.82 4.51 -23.58
CA SER A 22 -23.32 5.29 -24.72
C SER A 22 -24.21 4.38 -25.55
N ASP A 23 -25.48 4.75 -25.68
CA ASP A 23 -26.57 3.94 -26.27
C ASP A 23 -26.42 3.68 -27.79
N LEU A 24 -25.27 3.98 -28.39
CA LEU A 24 -24.97 3.77 -29.81
C LEU A 24 -23.81 2.78 -30.08
N CYS A 25 -23.20 2.22 -29.03
CA CYS A 25 -22.01 1.35 -29.16
C CYS A 25 -22.30 -0.16 -29.03
N PHE A 26 -23.55 -0.61 -29.21
CA PHE A 26 -23.90 -2.03 -29.09
C PHE A 26 -23.42 -2.92 -30.25
N LEU A 27 -22.97 -2.35 -31.36
CA LEU A 27 -22.55 -3.15 -32.53
C LEU A 27 -21.04 -3.36 -32.63
N PHE A 28 -20.22 -2.47 -32.05
CA PHE A 28 -18.75 -2.59 -32.06
C PHE A 28 -18.16 -1.81 -30.89
N PRO A 29 -17.84 -2.43 -29.73
CA PRO A 29 -17.16 -1.74 -28.65
C PRO A 29 -15.78 -1.26 -29.13
N PRO A 30 -15.36 -0.01 -28.83
CA PRO A 30 -14.02 0.42 -29.13
C PRO A 30 -13.04 -0.40 -28.26
N GLN A 31 -12.18 -1.19 -28.91
CA GLN A 31 -10.91 -1.67 -28.32
C GLN A 31 -11.01 -2.61 -27.10
N GLY A 32 -12.00 -3.53 -27.05
CA GLY A 32 -11.97 -4.65 -26.09
C GLY A 32 -12.44 -4.36 -24.66
N TYR A 33 -13.12 -3.24 -24.42
CA TYR A 33 -13.78 -2.94 -23.14
C TYR A 33 -15.29 -3.13 -23.25
N GLU A 34 -15.88 -3.91 -22.34
CA GLU A 34 -17.34 -4.16 -22.31
C GLU A 34 -18.06 -3.29 -21.28
N TYR A 35 -17.50 -3.16 -20.08
CA TYR A 35 -18.14 -2.46 -18.97
C TYR A 35 -17.09 -1.85 -18.02
N ILE A 36 -17.31 -0.61 -17.60
CA ILE A 36 -16.35 0.23 -16.86
C ILE A 36 -15.79 -0.41 -15.58
N ARG A 37 -16.60 -1.22 -14.88
CA ARG A 37 -16.18 -1.98 -13.69
C ARG A 37 -15.22 -3.11 -14.05
N SER A 38 -15.49 -3.83 -15.13
CA SER A 38 -14.65 -4.92 -15.63
C SER A 38 -13.30 -4.39 -16.11
N GLY A 39 -13.30 -3.27 -16.84
CA GLY A 39 -12.12 -2.67 -17.45
C GLY A 39 -12.43 -1.28 -17.98
N ASN A 40 -11.46 -0.37 -17.91
CA ASN A 40 -11.52 0.91 -18.62
C ASN A 40 -10.10 1.41 -18.94
N PRO A 41 -9.92 2.18 -20.03
CA PRO A 41 -8.60 2.60 -20.48
C PRO A 41 -7.77 3.33 -19.42
N THR A 42 -8.40 4.21 -18.62
CA THR A 42 -7.69 5.03 -17.63
C THR A 42 -7.14 4.19 -16.47
N ARG A 43 -7.96 3.27 -15.94
CA ARG A 43 -7.52 2.32 -14.90
C ARG A 43 -6.45 1.38 -15.43
N ASP A 44 -6.61 0.85 -16.64
CA ASP A 44 -5.62 -0.04 -17.25
C ASP A 44 -4.26 0.65 -17.46
N CYS A 45 -4.25 1.94 -17.85
CA CYS A 45 -3.02 2.73 -17.94
C CYS A 45 -2.34 2.91 -16.57
N LEU A 46 -3.11 3.15 -15.52
CA LEU A 46 -2.59 3.24 -14.15
C LEU A 46 -2.03 1.89 -13.69
N GLU A 47 -2.80 0.81 -13.83
CA GLU A 47 -2.42 -0.55 -13.44
C GLU A 47 -1.10 -0.94 -14.13
N LYS A 48 -0.95 -0.69 -15.44
CA LYS A 48 0.31 -0.95 -16.17
C LYS A 48 1.48 -0.12 -15.65
N ALA A 49 1.26 1.15 -15.33
CA ALA A 49 2.32 2.02 -14.81
C ALA A 49 2.79 1.57 -13.42
N VAL A 50 1.86 1.22 -12.52
CA VAL A 50 2.18 0.74 -11.17
C VAL A 50 2.86 -0.62 -11.23
N ALA A 51 2.37 -1.54 -12.05
CA ALA A 51 3.02 -2.84 -12.26
C ALA A 51 4.49 -2.66 -12.67
N ALA A 52 4.79 -1.75 -13.60
CA ALA A 52 6.15 -1.45 -14.00
C ALA A 52 7.01 -0.86 -12.86
N LEU A 53 6.44 0.01 -12.02
CA LEU A 53 7.14 0.58 -10.86
C LEU A 53 7.47 -0.47 -9.80
N ASP A 54 6.57 -1.44 -9.58
CA ASP A 54 6.76 -2.54 -8.64
C ASP A 54 7.59 -3.70 -9.22
N GLY A 55 7.98 -3.65 -10.51
CA GLY A 55 8.60 -4.79 -11.19
C GLY A 55 7.66 -6.01 -11.29
N ALA A 56 6.35 -5.75 -11.34
CA ALA A 56 5.28 -6.73 -11.42
C ALA A 56 4.87 -7.04 -12.86
N LYS A 57 4.32 -8.23 -13.09
CA LYS A 57 3.57 -8.53 -14.33
C LYS A 57 2.22 -7.81 -14.36
N TYR A 58 1.54 -7.76 -13.21
CA TYR A 58 0.17 -7.24 -13.12
C TYR A 58 0.01 -6.31 -11.91
N CYS A 59 -0.95 -5.39 -12.03
CA CYS A 59 -1.46 -4.60 -10.93
C CYS A 59 -2.99 -4.49 -11.06
N LEU A 60 -3.68 -4.39 -9.93
CA LEU A 60 -5.12 -4.19 -9.83
C LEU A 60 -5.40 -2.99 -8.95
N ALA A 61 -6.22 -2.05 -9.43
CA ALA A 61 -6.62 -0.86 -8.69
C ALA A 61 -8.00 -1.03 -8.03
N TYR A 62 -8.14 -0.49 -6.83
CA TYR A 62 -9.30 -0.59 -5.95
C TYR A 62 -9.71 0.78 -5.39
N SER A 63 -10.94 0.91 -4.90
CA SER A 63 -11.49 2.16 -4.37
C SER A 63 -10.81 2.67 -3.08
N SER A 64 -10.03 1.84 -2.39
CA SER A 64 -9.21 2.19 -1.22
C SER A 64 -8.24 1.06 -0.88
N GLY A 65 -7.23 1.31 -0.05
CA GLY A 65 -6.36 0.24 0.48
C GLY A 65 -7.14 -0.83 1.26
N LEU A 66 -8.19 -0.44 1.99
CA LEU A 66 -9.07 -1.41 2.67
C LEU A 66 -9.91 -2.24 1.69
N ALA A 67 -10.30 -1.69 0.54
CA ALA A 67 -10.95 -2.46 -0.51
C ALA A 67 -9.99 -3.47 -1.16
N ALA A 68 -8.71 -3.12 -1.31
CA ALA A 68 -7.67 -4.05 -1.73
C ALA A 68 -7.49 -5.19 -0.70
N LEU A 69 -7.34 -4.86 0.59
CA LEU A 69 -7.29 -5.83 1.69
C LEU A 69 -8.52 -6.77 1.68
N LEU A 70 -9.71 -6.20 1.54
CA LEU A 70 -10.96 -6.97 1.44
C LEU A 70 -10.92 -7.96 0.28
N ASN A 71 -10.47 -7.52 -0.90
CA ASN A 71 -10.39 -8.36 -2.09
C ASN A 71 -9.38 -9.51 -1.90
N ILE A 72 -8.22 -9.23 -1.30
CA ILE A 72 -7.21 -10.24 -0.95
C ILE A 72 -7.80 -11.26 0.02
N CYS A 73 -8.54 -10.83 1.03
CA CYS A 73 -9.16 -11.75 2.00
C CYS A 73 -10.27 -12.62 1.37
N HIS A 74 -10.92 -12.18 0.30
CA HIS A 74 -11.87 -13.00 -0.46
C HIS A 74 -11.21 -14.09 -1.32
N LEU A 75 -9.87 -14.14 -1.39
CA LEU A 75 -9.15 -15.31 -1.91
C LEU A 75 -9.21 -16.51 -0.95
N LEU A 76 -9.46 -16.23 0.33
CA LEU A 76 -9.54 -17.22 1.39
C LEU A 76 -10.94 -17.80 1.49
N LYS A 77 -11.07 -18.89 2.23
CA LYS A 77 -12.32 -19.60 2.49
C LYS A 77 -12.65 -19.55 3.98
N THR A 78 -13.93 -19.72 4.30
CA THR A 78 -14.42 -19.95 5.66
C THR A 78 -13.56 -21.01 6.36
N GLY A 79 -13.05 -20.69 7.55
CA GLY A 79 -12.21 -21.57 8.37
C GLY A 79 -10.71 -21.39 8.16
N ASP A 80 -10.29 -20.70 7.09
CA ASP A 80 -8.87 -20.34 6.89
C ASP A 80 -8.39 -19.38 7.98
N THR A 81 -7.08 -19.43 8.24
CA THR A 81 -6.42 -18.58 9.23
C THR A 81 -5.44 -17.61 8.58
N VAL A 82 -5.43 -16.38 9.08
CA VAL A 82 -4.51 -15.30 8.69
C VAL A 82 -3.53 -15.06 9.84
N ILE A 83 -2.24 -15.03 9.51
CA ILE A 83 -1.23 -14.41 10.38
C ILE A 83 -1.16 -12.94 9.98
N CYS A 84 -1.38 -12.03 10.93
CA CYS A 84 -1.20 -10.60 10.74
C CYS A 84 -0.05 -10.11 11.61
N MET A 85 0.77 -9.19 11.12
CA MET A 85 1.77 -8.52 11.94
C MET A 85 1.11 -7.85 13.16
N ASP A 86 1.78 -7.90 14.32
CA ASP A 86 1.22 -7.38 15.58
C ASP A 86 1.03 -5.86 15.60
N ASP A 87 1.84 -5.15 14.84
CA ASP A 87 1.77 -3.71 14.58
C ASP A 87 1.46 -3.47 13.11
N VAL A 88 0.26 -2.99 12.82
CA VAL A 88 -0.25 -2.69 11.47
C VAL A 88 -1.17 -1.48 11.54
N TYR A 89 -1.45 -0.88 10.38
CA TYR A 89 -2.46 0.15 10.23
C TYR A 89 -3.75 -0.21 10.99
N GLY A 90 -4.26 0.75 11.80
CA GLY A 90 -5.44 0.54 12.64
C GLY A 90 -6.69 0.12 11.86
N GLY A 91 -6.82 0.49 10.58
CA GLY A 91 -7.90 0.00 9.72
C GLY A 91 -7.76 -1.48 9.34
N THR A 92 -6.53 -1.95 9.11
CA THR A 92 -6.20 -3.37 8.87
C THR A 92 -6.52 -4.19 10.11
N ASN A 93 -6.05 -3.74 11.28
CA ASN A 93 -6.36 -4.38 12.57
C ASN A 93 -7.88 -4.47 12.80
N ARG A 94 -8.59 -3.34 12.63
CA ARG A 94 -10.05 -3.28 12.80
C ARG A 94 -10.78 -4.21 11.83
N TYR A 95 -10.39 -4.26 10.56
CA TYR A 95 -10.97 -5.17 9.58
C TYR A 95 -10.81 -6.63 10.03
N PHE A 96 -9.59 -7.04 10.38
CA PHE A 96 -9.33 -8.42 10.78
C PHE A 96 -10.05 -8.80 12.08
N GLN A 97 -10.09 -7.91 13.07
CA GLN A 97 -10.72 -8.20 14.35
C GLN A 97 -12.25 -8.17 14.31
N LYS A 98 -12.85 -7.26 13.52
CA LYS A 98 -14.28 -6.95 13.59
C LYS A 98 -15.09 -7.40 12.38
N VAL A 99 -14.45 -7.65 11.24
CA VAL A 99 -15.15 -7.98 9.98
C VAL A 99 -14.73 -9.36 9.48
N ALA A 100 -13.44 -9.65 9.39
CA ALA A 100 -12.97 -10.95 8.91
C ALA A 100 -13.39 -12.11 9.84
N SER A 101 -13.39 -11.86 11.15
CA SER A 101 -13.84 -12.80 12.18
C SER A 101 -15.31 -13.22 12.01
N GLU A 102 -16.20 -12.31 11.64
CA GLU A 102 -17.61 -12.58 11.35
C GLU A 102 -17.79 -13.42 10.07
N ASN A 103 -16.83 -13.33 9.14
CA ASN A 103 -16.77 -14.16 7.93
C ASN A 103 -16.06 -15.50 8.16
N ASN A 104 -15.90 -15.93 9.42
CA ASN A 104 -15.22 -17.16 9.83
C ASN A 104 -13.76 -17.28 9.37
N LEU A 105 -13.08 -16.15 9.11
CA LEU A 105 -11.63 -16.14 9.02
C LEU A 105 -11.06 -16.01 10.43
N LYS A 106 -10.15 -16.91 10.78
CA LYS A 106 -9.39 -16.79 12.04
C LYS A 106 -8.23 -15.85 11.80
N VAL A 107 -7.89 -15.02 12.78
CA VAL A 107 -6.72 -14.14 12.70
C VAL A 107 -5.89 -14.29 13.96
N ILE A 108 -4.59 -14.52 13.78
CA ILE A 108 -3.61 -14.48 14.85
C ILE A 108 -2.60 -13.37 14.57
N PHE A 109 -2.23 -12.64 15.63
CA PHE A 109 -1.27 -11.55 15.55
C PHE A 109 0.10 -12.05 16.01
N VAL A 110 1.14 -11.82 15.21
CA VAL A 110 2.49 -12.32 15.45
C VAL A 110 3.49 -11.20 15.23
N ASP A 111 4.48 -11.07 16.11
CA ASP A 111 5.63 -10.20 15.88
C ASP A 111 6.57 -10.81 14.83
N CYS A 112 6.35 -10.46 13.57
CA CYS A 112 7.15 -10.93 12.44
C CYS A 112 8.48 -10.18 12.30
N THR A 113 8.91 -9.32 13.24
CA THR A 113 10.30 -8.83 13.26
C THR A 113 11.32 -9.94 13.51
N LYS A 114 10.82 -11.08 14.00
CA LYS A 114 11.54 -12.33 14.27
C LYS A 114 10.99 -13.43 13.38
N PRO A 115 11.66 -13.80 12.28
CA PRO A 115 11.21 -14.85 11.37
C PRO A 115 10.92 -16.19 12.08
N GLU A 116 11.60 -16.47 13.19
CA GLU A 116 11.36 -17.65 14.03
C GLU A 116 9.96 -17.65 14.69
N CYS A 117 9.43 -16.47 15.04
CA CYS A 117 8.07 -16.34 15.57
C CYS A 117 7.04 -16.61 14.48
N LEU A 118 7.32 -16.18 13.24
CA LEU A 118 6.49 -16.50 12.08
C LEU A 118 6.50 -18.00 11.80
N GLU A 119 7.67 -18.64 11.75
CA GLU A 119 7.81 -20.08 11.50
C GLU A 119 7.05 -20.91 12.54
N ALA A 120 7.17 -20.58 13.82
CA ALA A 120 6.46 -21.27 14.89
C ALA A 120 4.93 -21.12 14.83
N ALA A 121 4.42 -20.06 14.19
CA ALA A 121 3.00 -19.78 14.09
C ALA A 121 2.32 -20.40 12.86
N ILE A 122 3.09 -20.87 11.86
CA ILE A 122 2.50 -21.45 10.65
C ILE A 122 1.99 -22.86 10.92
N THR A 123 0.68 -23.05 10.71
CA THR A 123 -0.03 -24.34 10.75
C THR A 123 -0.70 -24.64 9.40
N PRO A 124 -1.19 -25.87 9.15
CA PRO A 124 -1.87 -26.20 7.89
C PRO A 124 -3.11 -25.34 7.57
N GLU A 125 -3.73 -24.73 8.57
CA GLU A 125 -4.89 -23.84 8.42
C GLU A 125 -4.51 -22.41 8.00
N ILE A 126 -3.23 -22.03 8.13
CA ILE A 126 -2.77 -20.72 7.65
C ILE A 126 -2.84 -20.69 6.11
N LYS A 127 -3.38 -19.59 5.58
CA LYS A 127 -3.47 -19.34 4.13
C LYS A 127 -3.01 -17.96 3.71
N LEU A 128 -2.82 -17.05 4.66
CA LEU A 128 -2.31 -15.71 4.41
C LEU A 128 -1.42 -15.26 5.57
N VAL A 129 -0.26 -14.71 5.22
CA VAL A 129 0.59 -13.92 6.10
C VAL A 129 0.52 -12.48 5.61
N TRP A 130 0.09 -11.56 6.47
CA TRP A 130 -0.03 -10.13 6.20
C TRP A 130 1.02 -9.36 6.99
N LEU A 131 1.97 -8.76 6.28
CA LEU A 131 3.05 -7.96 6.81
C LEU A 131 2.85 -6.49 6.44
N GLU A 132 3.44 -5.60 7.22
CA GLU A 132 3.58 -4.17 6.93
C GLU A 132 4.99 -3.76 7.34
N THR A 133 5.73 -3.06 6.47
CA THR A 133 7.13 -2.70 6.78
C THR A 133 7.60 -1.43 6.04
N PRO A 134 7.98 -0.36 6.77
CA PRO A 134 7.86 -0.18 8.22
C PRO A 134 6.41 -0.15 8.69
N THR A 135 6.14 -0.59 9.91
CA THR A 135 4.78 -0.64 10.49
C THR A 135 4.22 0.73 10.87
N ASN A 136 2.92 0.93 10.71
CA ASN A 136 2.19 2.09 11.22
C ASN A 136 1.62 1.84 12.63
N PRO A 137 1.95 2.63 13.67
CA PRO A 137 2.81 3.82 13.64
C PRO A 137 4.23 3.58 14.18
N THR A 138 4.56 2.40 14.72
CA THR A 138 5.81 2.25 15.50
C THR A 138 7.06 2.00 14.65
N LEU A 139 6.91 1.92 13.33
CA LEU A 139 7.97 1.81 12.33
C LEU A 139 8.89 0.61 12.52
N LYS A 140 8.38 -0.51 13.06
CA LYS A 140 9.11 -1.78 13.06
C LYS A 140 9.42 -2.16 11.61
N VAL A 141 10.63 -2.64 11.35
CA VAL A 141 11.04 -3.11 10.03
C VAL A 141 11.13 -4.62 10.06
N ILE A 142 10.46 -5.26 9.10
CA ILE A 142 10.39 -6.70 8.92
C ILE A 142 11.34 -7.09 7.77
N ASP A 143 12.09 -8.17 7.95
CA ASP A 143 12.94 -8.75 6.90
C ASP A 143 12.06 -9.51 5.91
N ILE A 144 11.76 -8.86 4.78
CA ILE A 144 10.83 -9.38 3.78
C ILE A 144 11.33 -10.71 3.20
N GLN A 145 12.64 -10.80 2.92
CA GLN A 145 13.23 -11.98 2.32
C GLN A 145 13.18 -13.16 3.29
N ALA A 146 13.58 -12.95 4.55
CA ALA A 146 13.54 -14.01 5.55
C ALA A 146 12.10 -14.50 5.80
N CYS A 147 11.12 -13.60 5.90
CA CYS A 147 9.72 -13.99 6.05
C CYS A 147 9.19 -14.75 4.83
N ALA A 148 9.53 -14.33 3.62
CA ALA A 148 9.16 -15.06 2.41
C ALA A 148 9.80 -16.46 2.35
N ASP A 149 11.07 -16.60 2.72
CA ASP A 149 11.74 -17.90 2.80
C ASP A 149 11.05 -18.84 3.81
N VAL A 150 10.54 -18.30 4.92
CA VAL A 150 9.67 -19.06 5.84
C VAL A 150 8.38 -19.46 5.14
N VAL A 151 7.61 -18.51 4.59
CA VAL A 151 6.28 -18.76 4.02
C VAL A 151 6.33 -19.72 2.83
N HIS A 152 7.32 -19.59 1.95
CA HIS A 152 7.45 -20.43 0.75
C HIS A 152 7.75 -21.90 1.05
N ARG A 153 8.22 -22.24 2.26
CA ARG A 153 8.32 -23.64 2.71
C ARG A 153 6.94 -24.29 2.96
N HIS A 154 5.87 -23.50 2.97
CA HIS A 154 4.50 -23.94 3.22
C HIS A 154 3.61 -23.70 1.99
N PRO A 155 3.48 -24.68 1.07
CA PRO A 155 2.71 -24.52 -0.16
C PRO A 155 1.26 -24.09 0.11
N GLY A 156 0.80 -23.10 -0.65
CA GLY A 156 -0.56 -22.58 -0.55
C GLY A 156 -0.77 -21.50 0.51
N VAL A 157 0.27 -21.08 1.23
CA VAL A 157 0.23 -19.87 2.05
C VAL A 157 0.62 -18.66 1.20
N LEU A 158 -0.24 -17.64 1.19
CA LEU A 158 0.04 -16.36 0.52
C LEU A 158 0.83 -15.44 1.45
N LEU A 159 1.74 -14.65 0.88
CA LEU A 159 2.41 -13.56 1.59
C LEU A 159 1.97 -12.21 1.00
N ALA A 160 1.46 -11.34 1.85
CA ALA A 160 1.13 -9.95 1.50
C ALA A 160 2.03 -9.00 2.30
N VAL A 161 2.60 -8.01 1.63
CA VAL A 161 3.39 -6.94 2.27
C VAL A 161 2.77 -5.60 1.90
N ASP A 162 2.09 -4.98 2.86
CA ASP A 162 1.68 -3.59 2.74
C ASP A 162 2.92 -2.70 2.68
N ASN A 163 3.12 -2.06 1.52
CA ASN A 163 4.30 -1.26 1.20
C ASN A 163 3.98 0.24 1.17
N THR A 164 2.83 0.63 1.75
CA THR A 164 2.29 2.00 1.72
C THR A 164 3.33 3.04 2.12
N PHE A 165 4.07 2.82 3.21
CA PHE A 165 5.02 3.82 3.72
C PHE A 165 6.21 4.03 2.78
N MET A 166 6.73 2.97 2.16
CA MET A 166 7.98 3.05 1.41
C MET A 166 7.78 3.53 -0.02
N SER A 167 6.64 3.23 -0.64
CA SER A 167 6.45 3.26 -2.10
C SER A 167 7.39 2.28 -2.84
N SER A 168 7.03 1.94 -4.08
CA SER A 168 7.89 1.19 -5.00
C SER A 168 9.24 1.88 -5.28
N TYR A 169 9.34 3.19 -5.00
CA TYR A 169 10.58 3.94 -5.19
C TYR A 169 11.68 3.54 -4.20
N PHE A 170 11.32 3.29 -2.94
CA PHE A 170 12.30 2.91 -1.91
C PHE A 170 12.35 1.41 -1.63
N GLN A 171 11.26 0.69 -1.85
CA GLN A 171 11.20 -0.74 -1.55
C GLN A 171 10.35 -1.46 -2.59
N VAL A 172 10.92 -2.50 -3.21
CA VAL A 172 10.21 -3.39 -4.12
C VAL A 172 10.09 -4.76 -3.46
N CYS A 173 8.87 -5.16 -3.09
CA CYS A 173 8.63 -6.41 -2.37
C CYS A 173 8.46 -7.63 -3.32
N LEU A 174 8.27 -7.41 -4.62
CA LEU A 174 7.80 -8.43 -5.56
C LEU A 174 8.85 -9.45 -6.05
N LEU A 175 10.05 -9.43 -5.49
CA LEU A 175 11.04 -10.49 -5.74
C LEU A 175 10.56 -11.89 -5.31
N LEU A 176 9.41 -12.02 -4.62
CA LEU A 176 9.00 -13.22 -3.89
C LEU A 176 7.49 -13.56 -3.96
N GLU A 177 6.83 -13.40 -5.11
CA GLU A 177 5.42 -13.83 -5.30
C GLU A 177 4.37 -13.20 -4.34
N GLN A 178 4.62 -11.98 -3.88
CA GLN A 178 3.84 -11.33 -2.82
C GLN A 178 2.70 -10.46 -3.36
N LEU A 179 1.68 -10.21 -2.54
CA LEU A 179 0.68 -9.17 -2.77
C LEU A 179 1.17 -7.86 -2.15
N ILE A 180 1.15 -6.76 -2.91
CA ILE A 180 1.53 -5.44 -2.38
C ILE A 180 0.31 -4.51 -2.31
N PRO A 181 -0.43 -4.48 -1.19
CA PRO A 181 -1.43 -3.44 -0.93
C PRO A 181 -0.74 -2.06 -0.77
N PHE A 182 -1.30 -1.05 -1.41
CA PHE A 182 -0.82 0.34 -1.37
C PHE A 182 -1.95 1.32 -1.12
N LEU A 183 -1.75 2.28 -0.22
CA LEU A 183 -2.74 3.30 0.13
C LEU A 183 -2.40 4.73 -0.34
N SER A 184 -1.17 5.05 -0.76
CA SER A 184 -0.77 6.47 -0.93
C SER A 184 0.28 6.81 -2.00
N LEU A 185 0.21 6.25 -3.21
CA LEU A 185 1.12 6.68 -4.32
C LEU A 185 0.75 8.05 -4.92
N VAL A 186 -0.50 8.50 -4.72
CA VAL A 186 -1.02 9.75 -5.30
C VAL A 186 -0.19 10.92 -4.79
N GLY A 187 0.08 10.98 -3.48
CA GLY A 187 0.97 11.95 -2.85
C GLY A 187 0.50 13.41 -2.88
N HIS A 188 -0.79 13.62 -3.17
CA HIS A 188 -1.42 14.93 -3.25
C HIS A 188 -2.68 15.06 -2.38
N SER A 189 -2.93 14.09 -1.50
CA SER A 189 -4.00 14.12 -0.48
C SER A 189 -5.41 14.37 -1.05
N ASP A 190 -5.64 13.98 -2.30
CA ASP A 190 -6.85 14.25 -3.07
C ASP A 190 -7.51 12.99 -3.66
N VAL A 191 -6.91 11.81 -3.43
CA VAL A 191 -7.42 10.52 -3.92
C VAL A 191 -7.30 9.46 -2.83
N LEU A 192 -8.38 8.71 -2.62
CA LEU A 192 -8.38 7.46 -1.87
C LEU A 192 -8.33 6.29 -2.86
N MET A 193 -7.32 5.43 -2.77
CA MET A 193 -7.14 4.32 -3.71
C MET A 193 -6.38 3.16 -3.06
N GLY A 194 -6.66 1.95 -3.53
CA GLY A 194 -5.88 0.75 -3.25
C GLY A 194 -5.19 0.25 -4.52
N LEU A 195 -3.96 -0.25 -4.42
CA LEU A 195 -3.31 -0.95 -5.53
C LEU A 195 -2.79 -2.30 -5.02
N VAL A 196 -2.83 -3.32 -5.87
CA VAL A 196 -2.27 -4.65 -5.60
C VAL A 196 -1.47 -5.11 -6.79
N SER A 197 -0.15 -5.21 -6.63
CA SER A 197 0.75 -5.75 -7.66
C SER A 197 1.06 -7.22 -7.41
N VAL A 198 1.15 -8.03 -8.48
CA VAL A 198 1.32 -9.49 -8.42
C VAL A 198 2.02 -10.05 -9.67
N ASN A 199 2.80 -11.12 -9.51
CA ASN A 199 3.53 -11.80 -10.60
C ASN A 199 2.94 -13.15 -11.02
N ARG A 200 2.14 -13.77 -10.14
CA ARG A 200 1.52 -15.08 -10.37
C ARG A 200 0.25 -14.97 -11.18
N ASP A 201 0.24 -15.62 -12.34
CA ASP A 201 -0.87 -15.56 -13.30
C ASP A 201 -2.16 -16.15 -12.68
N ASP A 202 -2.06 -17.27 -11.95
CA ASP A 202 -3.20 -17.90 -11.27
C ASP A 202 -3.81 -16.99 -10.19
N LEU A 203 -2.96 -16.26 -9.46
CA LEU A 203 -3.38 -15.34 -8.41
C LEU A 203 -3.99 -14.07 -9.00
N TYR A 204 -3.40 -13.56 -10.09
CA TYR A 204 -3.94 -12.42 -10.83
C TYR A 204 -5.34 -12.70 -11.36
N GLU A 205 -5.58 -13.84 -12.02
CA GLU A 205 -6.91 -14.17 -12.57
C GLU A 205 -7.97 -14.25 -11.47
N ARG A 206 -7.63 -14.83 -10.31
CA ARG A 206 -8.53 -14.88 -9.14
C ARG A 206 -8.83 -13.49 -8.58
N LEU A 207 -7.82 -12.65 -8.41
CA LEU A 207 -8.01 -11.28 -7.95
C LEU A 207 -8.76 -10.42 -8.97
N LYS A 208 -8.52 -10.60 -10.27
CA LYS A 208 -9.23 -9.89 -11.33
C LYS A 208 -10.71 -10.27 -11.34
N PHE A 209 -11.01 -11.56 -11.19
CA PHE A 209 -12.37 -12.05 -11.02
C PHE A 209 -13.06 -11.39 -9.81
N LEU A 210 -12.37 -11.31 -8.66
CA LEU A 210 -12.89 -10.67 -7.45
C LEU A 210 -13.00 -9.14 -7.58
N GLN A 211 -12.07 -8.46 -8.26
CA GLN A 211 -12.14 -7.02 -8.55
C GLN A 211 -13.44 -6.71 -9.31
N ASN A 212 -13.75 -7.53 -10.32
CA ASN A 212 -14.98 -7.37 -11.08
C ASN A 212 -16.22 -7.75 -10.24
N SER A 213 -16.19 -8.91 -9.59
CA SER A 213 -17.37 -9.49 -8.91
C SER A 213 -17.77 -8.75 -7.64
N LEU A 214 -16.79 -8.30 -6.84
CA LEU A 214 -17.04 -7.50 -5.64
C LEU A 214 -17.23 -6.02 -5.96
N GLY A 215 -16.74 -5.57 -7.13
CA GLY A 215 -17.01 -4.24 -7.66
C GLY A 215 -16.40 -3.07 -6.89
N ALA A 216 -15.45 -3.32 -5.99
CA ALA A 216 -14.74 -2.28 -5.22
C ALA A 216 -13.65 -1.58 -6.05
N VAL A 217 -14.05 -1.06 -7.22
CA VAL A 217 -13.18 -0.45 -8.22
C VAL A 217 -13.09 1.07 -8.05
N PRO A 218 -11.96 1.71 -8.40
CA PRO A 218 -11.81 3.16 -8.32
C PRO A 218 -12.52 3.88 -9.46
N SER A 219 -12.81 5.17 -9.27
CA SER A 219 -13.22 6.06 -10.35
C SER A 219 -12.11 6.18 -11.41
N PRO A 220 -12.43 6.23 -12.72
CA PRO A 220 -11.44 6.55 -13.75
C PRO A 220 -10.76 7.91 -13.52
N PHE A 221 -11.48 8.88 -12.95
CA PHE A 221 -10.92 10.19 -12.62
C PHE A 221 -9.84 10.08 -11.54
N ASP A 222 -10.10 9.30 -10.48
CA ASP A 222 -9.11 9.01 -9.45
C ASP A 222 -7.90 8.26 -10.03
N CYS A 223 -8.15 7.36 -11.00
CA CYS A 223 -7.07 6.66 -11.70
C CYS A 223 -6.17 7.64 -12.47
N PHE A 224 -6.77 8.62 -13.14
CA PHE A 224 -6.05 9.69 -13.82
C PHE A 224 -5.22 10.53 -12.84
N LEU A 225 -5.81 10.98 -11.73
CA LEU A 225 -5.12 11.78 -10.71
C LEU A 225 -3.97 11.01 -10.06
N CYS A 226 -4.18 9.74 -9.72
CA CYS A 226 -3.14 8.86 -9.21
C CYS A 226 -2.00 8.73 -10.23
N ASN A 227 -2.30 8.43 -11.50
CA ASN A 227 -1.31 8.28 -12.56
C ASN A 227 -0.54 9.59 -12.84
N ARG A 228 -1.20 10.75 -12.68
CA ARG A 228 -0.55 12.07 -12.68
C ARG A 228 0.43 12.19 -11.51
N GLY A 229 0.03 11.80 -10.30
CA GLY A 229 0.87 11.79 -9.10
C GLY A 229 2.11 10.90 -9.22
N LEU A 230 2.01 9.77 -9.92
CA LEU A 230 3.15 8.87 -10.17
C LEU A 230 4.31 9.56 -10.90
N LYS A 231 4.01 10.54 -11.76
CA LYS A 231 5.04 11.22 -12.57
C LYS A 231 6.01 12.04 -11.73
N THR A 232 5.61 12.43 -10.52
CA THR A 232 6.48 13.14 -9.56
C THR A 232 6.93 12.28 -8.39
N LEU A 233 6.61 10.98 -8.38
CA LEU A 233 6.92 10.08 -7.27
C LEU A 233 8.40 10.13 -6.87
N HIS A 234 9.30 9.94 -7.82
CA HIS A 234 10.75 9.92 -7.59
C HIS A 234 11.29 11.22 -6.95
N ILE A 235 10.87 12.39 -7.43
CA ILE A 235 11.30 13.68 -6.84
C ILE A 235 10.66 13.92 -5.47
N ARG A 236 9.39 13.55 -5.28
CA ARG A 236 8.69 13.68 -3.99
C ARG A 236 9.33 12.80 -2.93
N MET A 237 9.52 11.51 -3.22
CA MET A 237 10.08 10.55 -2.28
C MET A 237 11.51 10.91 -1.87
N LYS A 238 12.34 11.37 -2.82
CA LYS A 238 13.67 11.90 -2.51
C LYS A 238 13.60 13.07 -1.52
N LEU A 239 12.69 14.02 -1.73
CA LEU A 239 12.52 15.17 -0.84
C LEU A 239 11.92 14.77 0.52
N HIS A 240 10.97 13.84 0.56
CA HIS A 240 10.44 13.27 1.80
C HIS A 240 11.56 12.66 2.64
N PHE A 241 12.44 11.85 2.03
CA PHE A 241 13.56 11.26 2.75
C PHE A 241 14.52 12.33 3.29
N GLN A 242 14.91 13.30 2.46
CA GLN A 242 15.81 14.38 2.87
C GLN A 242 15.25 15.19 4.06
N ASN A 243 13.98 15.60 3.97
CA ASN A 243 13.31 16.37 5.02
C ASN A 243 13.12 15.52 6.28
N ALA A 244 12.68 14.27 6.14
CA ALA A 244 12.42 13.41 7.29
C ALA A 244 13.71 13.08 8.04
N LEU A 245 14.81 12.80 7.34
CA LEU A 245 16.10 12.59 7.98
C LEU A 245 16.57 13.84 8.75
N ALA A 246 16.35 15.04 8.21
CA ALA A 246 16.70 16.29 8.89
C ALA A 246 15.85 16.50 10.16
N VAL A 247 14.54 16.28 10.07
CA VAL A 247 13.62 16.38 11.21
C VAL A 247 13.92 15.32 12.27
N ALA A 248 14.17 14.08 11.86
CA ALA A 248 14.49 12.97 12.77
C ALA A 248 15.77 13.25 13.56
N LYS A 249 16.84 13.73 12.89
CA LYS A 249 18.08 14.15 13.56
C LYS A 249 17.88 15.32 14.51
N PHE A 250 17.10 16.32 14.10
CA PHE A 250 16.76 17.44 14.98
C PHE A 250 16.05 16.95 16.24
N LEU A 251 15.00 16.13 16.08
CA LEU A 251 14.23 15.56 17.19
C LEU A 251 15.10 14.69 18.11
N GLU A 252 15.98 13.85 17.54
CA GLU A 252 16.85 12.95 18.31
C GLU A 252 17.82 13.72 19.22
N SER A 253 18.26 14.91 18.79
CA SER A 253 19.11 15.78 19.58
C SER A 253 18.36 16.68 20.58
N HIS A 254 17.03 16.74 20.51
CA HIS A 254 16.26 17.75 21.21
C HIS A 254 15.95 17.35 22.67
N PRO A 255 16.22 18.20 23.69
CA PRO A 255 16.15 17.81 25.10
C PRO A 255 14.75 17.44 25.60
N ARG A 256 13.69 17.88 24.90
CA ARG A 256 12.27 17.56 25.20
C ARG A 256 11.75 16.30 24.50
N VAL A 257 12.56 15.66 23.67
CA VAL A 257 12.22 14.38 23.01
C VAL A 257 12.84 13.25 23.82
N GLU A 258 12.06 12.21 24.08
CA GLU A 258 12.47 11.02 24.82
C GLU A 258 13.11 9.99 23.89
N LYS A 259 12.47 9.74 22.75
CA LYS A 259 12.90 8.75 21.77
C LYS A 259 12.42 9.13 20.38
N VAL A 260 13.25 8.92 19.38
CA VAL A 260 12.87 8.98 17.96
C VAL A 260 12.94 7.58 17.38
N ILE A 261 11.97 7.24 16.56
CA ILE A 261 11.95 6.05 15.73
C ILE A 261 11.92 6.53 14.28
N TYR A 262 13.01 6.30 13.58
CA TYR A 262 13.10 6.55 12.15
C TYR A 262 14.05 5.54 11.52
N PRO A 263 13.62 4.73 10.53
CA PRO A 263 14.46 3.71 9.90
C PRO A 263 15.78 4.23 9.31
N GLY A 264 15.87 5.54 9.02
CA GLY A 264 17.09 6.18 8.53
C GLY A 264 18.08 6.64 9.60
N LEU A 265 17.77 6.47 10.90
CA LEU A 265 18.70 6.78 12.00
C LEU A 265 19.46 5.53 12.46
N PRO A 266 20.78 5.63 12.75
CA PRO A 266 21.55 4.52 13.33
C PRO A 266 21.02 3.99 14.67
N SER A 267 20.23 4.79 15.39
CA SER A 267 19.56 4.39 16.63
C SER A 267 18.37 3.45 16.42
N HIS A 268 17.89 3.30 15.18
CA HIS A 268 16.79 2.40 14.86
C HIS A 268 17.24 0.94 15.02
N PRO A 269 16.50 0.07 15.73
CA PRO A 269 16.94 -1.30 15.99
C PRO A 269 17.21 -2.12 14.72
N GLN A 270 16.47 -1.83 13.65
CA GLN A 270 16.62 -2.46 12.34
C GLN A 270 17.32 -1.59 11.29
N TYR A 271 18.11 -0.58 11.67
CA TYR A 271 18.80 0.34 10.74
C TYR A 271 19.57 -0.39 9.62
N GLU A 272 20.37 -1.40 9.98
CA GLU A 272 21.14 -2.15 9.00
C GLU A 272 20.28 -3.04 8.11
N LEU A 273 19.11 -3.50 8.58
CA LEU A 273 18.15 -4.22 7.72
C LEU A 273 17.53 -3.28 6.71
N THR A 274 17.09 -2.08 7.13
CA THR A 274 16.57 -1.04 6.22
C THR A 274 17.55 -0.76 5.10
N LYS A 275 18.83 -0.53 5.41
CA LYS A 275 19.88 -0.29 4.41
C LYS A 275 20.07 -1.44 3.40
N ARG A 276 19.79 -2.69 3.80
CA ARG A 276 19.92 -3.85 2.91
C ARG A 276 18.72 -4.02 1.98
N GLN A 277 17.50 -3.74 2.47
CA GLN A 277 16.28 -4.05 1.72
C GLN A 277 15.60 -2.83 1.06
N SER A 278 16.04 -1.61 1.36
CA SER A 278 15.49 -0.39 0.77
C SER A 278 16.57 0.54 0.19
N THR A 279 16.20 1.35 -0.80
CA THR A 279 17.07 2.36 -1.43
C THR A 279 17.00 3.73 -0.74
N GLY A 280 16.14 3.85 0.27
CA GLY A 280 15.94 5.06 1.07
C GLY A 280 14.95 4.82 2.20
N CYS A 281 14.44 5.90 2.80
CA CYS A 281 13.50 5.86 3.92
C CYS A 281 12.30 6.78 3.66
N PRO A 282 11.13 6.46 4.24
CA PRO A 282 9.92 7.22 3.98
C PRO A 282 9.94 8.56 4.70
N GLY A 283 8.91 9.39 4.44
CA GLY A 283 8.69 10.65 5.16
C GLY A 283 8.17 10.50 6.60
N MET A 284 7.94 9.26 7.05
CA MET A 284 7.28 8.93 8.31
C MET A 284 8.29 8.94 9.46
N ILE A 285 7.97 9.67 10.52
CA ILE A 285 8.78 9.75 11.75
C ILE A 285 7.85 9.56 12.94
N THR A 286 8.24 8.67 13.84
CA THR A 286 7.56 8.50 15.12
C THR A 286 8.48 8.97 16.23
N PHE A 287 7.97 9.72 17.20
CA PHE A 287 8.78 10.12 18.35
C PHE A 287 7.92 10.24 19.61
N TYR A 288 8.57 10.05 20.75
CA TYR A 288 7.95 10.18 22.07
C TYR A 288 8.42 11.50 22.67
N ILE A 289 7.48 12.38 23.01
CA ILE A 289 7.76 13.61 23.74
C ILE A 289 7.92 13.32 25.23
N LYS A 290 8.86 13.99 25.91
CA LYS A 290 8.98 13.91 27.36
C LYS A 290 7.75 14.49 28.06
N GLY A 291 7.39 13.89 29.19
CA GLY A 291 6.26 14.33 30.02
C GLY A 291 5.04 13.45 29.81
N ASN A 292 3.87 14.06 29.60
CA ASN A 292 2.60 13.35 29.50
C ASN A 292 1.76 13.84 28.32
N VAL A 293 0.53 13.32 28.19
CA VAL A 293 -0.42 13.67 27.12
C VAL A 293 -0.68 15.18 26.98
N LYS A 294 -0.58 15.96 28.07
CA LYS A 294 -0.72 17.42 28.01
C LYS A 294 0.45 18.07 27.27
N ASN A 295 1.67 17.54 27.42
CA ASN A 295 2.83 17.99 26.67
C ASN A 295 2.68 17.67 25.18
N ALA A 296 2.23 16.46 24.84
CA ALA A 296 1.94 16.08 23.46
C ALA A 296 0.85 16.97 22.83
N SER A 297 -0.26 17.17 23.55
CA SER A 297 -1.35 18.05 23.12
C SER A 297 -0.88 19.50 22.93
N ALA A 298 -0.06 20.02 23.84
CA ALA A 298 0.48 21.36 23.74
C ALA A 298 1.43 21.49 22.54
N PHE A 299 2.29 20.50 22.29
CA PHE A 299 3.16 20.46 21.12
C PHE A 299 2.32 20.53 19.83
N LEU A 300 1.34 19.63 19.67
CA LEU A 300 0.52 19.56 18.45
C LEU A 300 -0.26 20.87 18.21
N ARG A 301 -0.81 21.49 19.27
CA ARG A 301 -1.55 22.77 19.16
C ARG A 301 -0.66 23.97 18.80
N ASN A 302 0.65 23.87 18.99
CA ASN A 302 1.59 24.96 18.69
C ASN A 302 2.28 24.82 17.33
N LEU A 303 2.01 23.73 16.58
CA LEU A 303 2.49 23.56 15.22
C LEU A 303 1.82 24.60 14.30
N LYS A 304 2.62 25.24 13.45
CA LYS A 304 2.17 26.28 12.50
C LYS A 304 2.36 25.90 11.03
N VAL A 305 3.07 24.80 10.79
CA VAL A 305 3.39 24.29 9.44
C VAL A 305 2.84 22.88 9.28
N PHE A 306 3.12 22.01 10.26
CA PHE A 306 2.50 20.70 10.34
C PHE A 306 1.02 20.86 10.68
N ALA A 307 0.14 20.29 9.87
CA ALA A 307 -1.29 20.24 10.15
C ALA A 307 -1.61 19.04 11.04
N LEU A 308 -2.51 19.23 12.01
CA LEU A 308 -3.06 18.13 12.81
C LEU A 308 -4.15 17.42 12.02
N ALA A 309 -3.85 16.27 11.45
CA ALA A 309 -4.80 15.47 10.65
C ALA A 309 -4.39 13.99 10.66
N GLU A 310 -5.38 13.11 10.49
CA GLU A 310 -5.16 11.72 10.12
C GLU A 310 -4.76 11.63 8.63
N SER A 311 -4.17 10.50 8.23
CA SER A 311 -3.55 10.26 6.90
C SER A 311 -2.08 10.69 6.81
N LEU A 312 -1.46 10.43 5.67
CA LEU A 312 -0.01 10.54 5.45
C LEU A 312 0.36 10.52 3.96
N GLY A 313 1.63 10.78 3.67
CA GLY A 313 2.21 10.62 2.33
C GLY A 313 1.87 11.71 1.31
N GLY A 314 1.09 12.73 1.72
CA GLY A 314 0.85 13.95 0.96
C GLY A 314 2.08 14.85 0.83
N PHE A 315 1.95 15.96 0.09
CA PHE A 315 3.04 16.94 -0.06
C PHE A 315 3.16 17.85 1.16
N GLU A 316 2.07 18.04 1.89
CA GLU A 316 1.98 18.79 3.13
C GLU A 316 2.54 17.98 4.31
N SER A 317 3.02 18.69 5.33
CA SER A 317 3.50 18.04 6.55
C SER A 317 2.34 17.84 7.51
N LEU A 318 2.16 16.61 8.01
CA LEU A 318 1.12 16.23 8.95
C LEU A 318 1.71 15.74 10.27
N ALA A 319 0.98 15.94 11.36
CA ALA A 319 1.29 15.38 12.67
C ALA A 319 0.01 14.84 13.31
N GLU A 320 0.11 13.71 14.00
CA GLU A 320 -1.01 13.09 14.70
C GLU A 320 -0.60 12.56 16.07
N HIS A 321 -1.59 12.21 16.89
CA HIS A 321 -1.41 11.41 18.09
C HIS A 321 -2.26 10.15 17.91
N PRO A 322 -1.64 9.02 17.54
CA PRO A 322 -2.34 7.73 17.40
C PRO A 322 -3.00 7.27 18.70
#